data_AF-A0A966PRE7-F1
#
_entry.id   AF-A0A966PRE7-F1
#
_cell.length_a   1.000
_cell.length_b   1.000
_cell.length_c   1.000
_cell.angle_alpha   90.00
_cell.angle_beta   90.00
_cell.angle_gamma   90.00
#
_symmetry.space_group_name_H-M   'P 1'
#
loop_
_entity.id
_entity.type
_entity.pdbx_description
1 polymer ?
#
loop_
_entity_poly.entity_id
_entity_poly.type
_entity_poly.pdbx_seq_one_letter_code
_entity_poly.pdbx_strand_id
1 'polypeptide(L)'
;MSSFLLQSMSLPRPETTEPLLYVRVDGDAQISDSRAVLHRGAEISFDTSFGVFAAGRWRRLTTIENLFATISASGSGRVEIVGVENKLFGSVQKEKIVASASISSSGDTLLEVPNFGDRKFGSYFVRVSAEASDVVVNGGHWSTTTEVAREIRLSLSITTFNRQEYVKPTVAKVLHLEKTVETLRGKMRVLVVDNARNIKFDTEPGAPITVVQNPNLGGAGGFARGIIHLRNEGWSTHILLMDDDITLEPDALVRT
;
A
#
# COMPACT_ATOMS: atom_id res chain seq x y z
N MET A 1 -17.75 -14.41 5.06
CA MET A 1 -17.60 -12.97 5.41
C MET A 1 -16.71 -12.36 4.36
N SER A 2 -17.02 -11.15 3.91
CA SER A 2 -16.14 -10.40 3.00
C SER A 2 -14.87 -9.97 3.75
N SER A 3 -13.72 -10.04 3.09
CA SER A 3 -12.43 -9.56 3.61
C SER A 3 -11.98 -8.37 2.79
N PHE A 4 -11.53 -7.31 3.45
CA PHE A 4 -11.11 -6.05 2.85
C PHE A 4 -9.60 -5.85 3.05
N LEU A 5 -8.89 -5.58 1.95
CA LEU A 5 -7.45 -5.29 1.95
C LEU A 5 -7.19 -3.93 2.63
N LEU A 6 -6.23 -3.89 3.55
CA LEU A 6 -5.78 -2.67 4.21
C LEU A 6 -4.39 -2.23 3.75
N GLN A 7 -3.48 -3.19 3.56
CA GLN A 7 -2.08 -2.92 3.25
C GLN A 7 -1.42 -4.17 2.70
N SER A 8 -0.68 -4.05 1.60
CA SER A 8 0.13 -5.14 1.07
C SER A 8 1.49 -5.21 1.79
N MET A 9 2.00 -6.44 1.93
CA MET A 9 3.37 -6.75 2.34
C MET A 9 4.09 -7.30 1.11
N SER A 10 4.59 -6.38 0.28
CA SER A 10 5.25 -6.71 -0.98
C SER A 10 6.75 -6.91 -0.80
N LEU A 11 7.31 -7.75 -1.67
CA LEU A 11 8.77 -7.90 -1.80
C LEU A 11 9.31 -6.87 -2.79
N PRO A 12 10.59 -6.46 -2.66
CA PRO A 12 11.20 -5.54 -3.61
C PRO A 12 11.27 -6.17 -5.01
N ARG A 13 11.07 -5.34 -6.02
CA ARG A 13 11.20 -5.74 -7.43
C ARG A 13 12.64 -5.54 -7.90
N PRO A 14 13.07 -6.15 -9.02
CA PRO A 14 14.42 -5.97 -9.54
C PRO A 14 14.83 -4.50 -9.75
N GLU A 15 13.87 -3.63 -10.12
CA GLU A 15 14.07 -2.19 -10.31
C GLU A 15 13.98 -1.35 -9.03
N THR A 16 13.67 -1.96 -7.88
CA THR A 16 13.58 -1.25 -6.60
C THR A 16 14.96 -0.76 -6.16
N THR A 17 15.16 0.55 -6.13
CA THR A 17 16.43 1.17 -5.70
C THR A 17 16.67 1.06 -4.19
N GLU A 18 15.61 0.93 -3.40
CA GLU A 18 15.65 0.93 -1.93
C GLU A 18 14.95 -0.32 -1.34
N PRO A 19 15.52 -1.53 -1.50
CA PRO A 19 14.85 -2.77 -1.12
C PRO A 19 14.57 -2.89 0.39
N LEU A 20 15.37 -2.22 1.22
CA LEU A 20 15.21 -2.18 2.67
C LEU A 20 13.95 -1.43 3.14
N LEU A 21 13.26 -0.71 2.25
CA LEU A 21 11.95 -0.15 2.53
C LEU A 21 10.84 -1.21 2.57
N TYR A 22 11.09 -2.40 2.01
CA TYR A 22 10.11 -3.49 1.90
C TYR A 22 10.36 -4.60 2.91
N VAL A 23 11.60 -5.09 3.00
CA VAL A 23 11.95 -6.23 3.87
C VAL A 23 13.37 -6.15 4.40
N ARG A 24 13.60 -6.83 5.52
CA ARG A 24 14.93 -7.17 6.05
C ARG A 24 15.10 -8.68 6.06
N VAL A 25 16.32 -9.13 5.84
CA VAL A 25 16.68 -10.55 5.86
C VAL A 25 17.74 -10.78 6.93
N ASP A 26 17.58 -11.85 7.69
CA ASP A 26 18.63 -12.43 8.52
C ASP A 26 18.95 -13.85 8.02
N GLY A 27 20.23 -14.19 7.90
CA GLY A 27 20.67 -15.45 7.29
C GLY A 27 20.71 -15.44 5.76
N ASP A 28 20.73 -16.64 5.17
CA ASP A 28 20.91 -16.86 3.73
C ASP A 28 19.57 -16.84 2.98
N ALA A 29 19.34 -15.80 2.18
CA ALA A 29 18.16 -15.68 1.34
C ALA A 29 18.45 -15.00 0.00
N GLN A 30 17.62 -15.34 -0.99
CA GLN A 30 17.65 -14.74 -2.32
C GLN A 30 16.31 -14.08 -2.61
N ILE A 31 16.33 -12.82 -3.05
CA ILE A 31 15.12 -12.09 -3.45
C ILE A 31 15.22 -11.76 -4.94
N SER A 32 14.23 -12.23 -5.71
CA SER A 32 14.12 -12.01 -7.15
C SER A 32 12.66 -12.02 -7.57
N ASP A 33 12.27 -11.16 -8.51
CA ASP A 33 10.94 -11.20 -9.15
C ASP A 33 9.75 -11.24 -8.18
N SER A 34 9.77 -10.40 -7.14
CA SER A 34 8.73 -10.37 -6.09
C SER A 34 8.57 -11.69 -5.32
N ARG A 35 9.64 -12.48 -5.25
CA ARG A 35 9.72 -13.76 -4.53
C ARG A 35 11.00 -13.79 -3.70
N ALA A 36 10.92 -14.33 -2.49
CA ALA A 36 12.06 -14.56 -1.62
C ALA A 36 12.21 -16.06 -1.36
N VAL A 37 13.42 -16.59 -1.52
CA VAL A 37 13.79 -17.95 -1.13
C VAL A 37 14.65 -17.83 0.12
N LEU A 38 14.13 -18.28 1.25
CA LEU A 38 14.82 -18.35 2.52
C LEU A 38 15.41 -19.75 2.65
N HIS A 39 16.73 -19.86 2.78
CA HIS A 39 17.34 -21.14 3.09
C HIS A 39 17.12 -21.48 4.56
N ARG A 40 17.20 -22.77 4.90
CA ARG A 40 17.01 -23.24 6.28
C ARG A 40 17.76 -22.38 7.30
N GLY A 41 17.04 -21.87 8.30
CA GLY A 41 17.56 -21.01 9.36
C GLY A 41 17.57 -19.51 9.03
N ALA A 42 17.24 -19.13 7.80
CA ALA A 42 17.06 -17.74 7.40
C ALA A 42 15.65 -17.23 7.71
N GLU A 43 15.54 -15.90 7.74
CA GLU A 43 14.33 -15.17 8.10
C GLU A 43 14.16 -13.95 7.19
N ILE A 44 12.91 -13.62 6.90
CA ILE A 44 12.52 -12.34 6.33
C ILE A 44 11.52 -11.64 7.23
N SER A 45 11.70 -10.34 7.40
CA SER A 45 10.89 -9.49 8.27
C SER A 45 10.37 -8.28 7.51
N PHE A 46 9.10 -7.97 7.76
CA PHE A 46 8.38 -6.81 7.23
C PHE A 46 8.39 -5.63 8.23
N ASP A 47 9.39 -5.54 9.10
CA ASP A 47 9.63 -4.44 10.06
C ASP A 47 10.21 -3.18 9.36
N THR A 48 9.60 -2.81 8.24
CA THR A 48 10.10 -1.78 7.31
C THR A 48 9.04 -0.73 7.03
N SER A 49 9.42 0.35 6.34
CA SER A 49 8.51 1.46 5.99
C SER A 49 7.25 1.02 5.27
N PHE A 50 7.35 0.07 4.34
CA PHE A 50 6.20 -0.49 3.62
C PHE A 50 5.62 -1.74 4.27
N GLY A 51 6.39 -2.51 5.05
CA GLY A 51 5.91 -3.73 5.67
C GLY A 51 5.10 -3.52 6.96
N VAL A 52 5.43 -2.49 7.74
CA VAL A 52 4.85 -2.29 9.08
C VAL A 52 3.40 -1.80 9.02
N PHE A 53 2.53 -2.39 9.82
CA PHE A 53 1.16 -1.95 10.01
C PHE A 53 1.04 -0.99 11.19
N ALA A 54 0.70 0.27 10.91
CA ALA A 54 0.60 1.34 11.91
C ALA A 54 -0.70 1.26 12.74
N ALA A 55 -0.86 0.22 13.56
CA ALA A 55 -2.06 -0.10 14.33
C ALA A 55 -2.64 1.09 15.14
N GLY A 56 -1.77 1.89 15.76
CA GLY A 56 -2.18 3.08 16.51
C GLY A 56 -2.88 4.14 15.65
N ARG A 57 -2.49 4.28 14.38
CA ARG A 57 -3.12 5.21 13.43
C ARG A 57 -4.47 4.68 12.98
N TRP A 58 -4.54 3.40 12.60
CA TRP A 58 -5.79 2.75 12.17
C TRP A 58 -6.86 2.81 13.27
N ARG A 59 -6.54 2.45 14.51
CA ARG A 59 -7.48 2.55 15.64
C ARG A 59 -7.93 3.98 15.96
N ARG A 60 -7.12 4.99 15.65
CA ARG A 60 -7.45 6.39 15.91
C ARG A 60 -8.33 7.00 14.83
N LEU A 61 -8.15 6.58 13.58
CA LEU A 61 -8.73 7.25 12.41
C LEU A 61 -9.84 6.43 11.73
N THR A 62 -10.04 5.17 12.11
CA THR A 62 -10.98 4.25 11.45
C THR A 62 -11.82 3.47 12.47
N THR A 63 -12.82 2.74 11.97
CA THR A 63 -13.72 1.89 12.75
C THR A 63 -13.30 0.42 12.74
N ILE A 64 -12.09 0.09 12.30
CA ILE A 64 -11.61 -1.29 12.18
C ILE A 64 -11.52 -1.97 13.55
N GLU A 65 -12.17 -3.12 13.68
CA GLU A 65 -12.28 -3.88 14.92
C GLU A 65 -11.38 -5.11 14.97
N ASN A 66 -11.09 -5.69 13.81
CA ASN A 66 -10.25 -6.88 13.67
C ASN A 66 -9.20 -6.70 12.58
N LEU A 67 -8.12 -7.45 12.72
CA LEU A 67 -6.96 -7.37 11.83
C LEU A 67 -6.40 -8.78 11.60
N PHE A 68 -6.19 -9.10 10.34
CA PHE A 68 -5.63 -10.37 9.90
C PHE A 68 -4.39 -10.13 9.06
N ALA A 69 -3.39 -11.00 9.19
CA ALA A 69 -2.27 -11.11 8.27
C ALA A 69 -2.41 -12.40 7.46
N THR A 70 -2.31 -12.28 6.14
CA THR A 70 -2.20 -13.43 5.24
C THR A 70 -0.83 -13.40 4.59
N ILE A 71 -0.03 -14.44 4.77
CA ILE A 71 1.25 -14.62 4.07
C ILE A 71 1.12 -15.74 3.06
N SER A 72 1.53 -15.47 1.82
CA SER A 72 1.65 -16.47 0.76
C SER A 72 3.06 -17.04 0.79
N ALA A 73 3.21 -18.25 1.32
CA ALA A 73 4.48 -18.94 1.43
C ALA A 73 4.34 -20.45 1.29
N SER A 74 5.39 -21.13 0.81
CA SER A 74 5.45 -22.58 0.74
C SER A 74 6.79 -23.11 1.27
N GLY A 75 6.79 -24.35 1.75
CA GLY A 75 7.94 -24.96 2.44
C GLY A 75 7.68 -25.17 3.93
N SER A 76 8.73 -25.51 4.67
CA SER A 76 8.65 -25.79 6.10
C SER A 76 9.22 -24.65 6.93
N GLY A 77 8.32 -23.86 7.51
CA GLY A 77 8.68 -22.72 8.33
C GLY A 77 7.51 -22.19 9.16
N ARG A 78 7.71 -20.99 9.69
CA ARG A 78 6.78 -20.33 10.62
C ARG A 78 6.50 -18.91 10.17
N VAL A 79 5.26 -18.49 10.35
CA VAL A 79 4.80 -17.11 10.20
C VAL A 79 4.43 -16.57 11.57
N GLU A 80 4.96 -15.40 11.92
CA GLU A 80 4.71 -14.75 13.20
C GLU A 80 4.23 -13.32 13.00
N ILE A 81 3.21 -12.93 13.75
CA ILE A 81 2.87 -11.52 13.92
C ILE A 81 3.61 -11.02 15.16
N VAL A 82 4.41 -9.98 14.98
CA VAL A 82 5.15 -9.31 16.05
C VAL A 82 4.49 -7.96 16.34
N GLY A 83 4.09 -7.74 17.59
CA GLY A 83 3.59 -6.46 18.09
C GLY A 83 4.71 -5.64 18.73
N VAL A 84 4.75 -4.34 18.43
CA VAL A 84 5.74 -3.40 18.99
C VAL A 84 5.09 -2.47 19.99
N GLU A 85 5.52 -2.54 21.25
CA GLU A 85 5.11 -1.60 22.30
C GLU A 85 5.98 -0.33 22.23
N ASN A 86 5.34 0.82 21.99
CA ASN A 86 6.02 2.12 22.08
C ASN A 86 5.89 2.66 23.51
N LYS A 87 6.97 2.64 24.29
CA LYS A 87 6.98 3.36 25.57
C LYS A 87 7.11 4.87 25.35
N LEU A 88 6.42 5.64 26.18
CA LEU A 88 6.59 7.09 26.26
C LEU A 88 8.09 7.41 26.42
N PHE A 89 8.59 8.41 25.68
CA PHE A 89 10.01 8.84 25.64
C PHE A 89 10.99 7.93 24.88
N GLY A 90 10.50 7.12 23.93
CA GLY A 90 11.23 6.77 22.70
C GLY A 90 12.46 5.86 22.82
N SER A 91 12.80 5.37 24.01
CA SER A 91 14.11 4.71 24.21
C SER A 91 14.06 3.18 24.25
N VAL A 92 12.89 2.55 24.40
CA VAL A 92 12.77 1.09 24.39
C VAL A 92 11.53 0.67 23.62
N GLN A 93 11.74 0.08 22.44
CA GLN A 93 10.74 -0.71 21.75
C GLN A 93 10.80 -2.13 22.30
N LYS A 94 9.65 -2.66 22.74
CA LYS A 94 9.55 -4.05 23.14
C LYS A 94 8.73 -4.80 22.11
N GLU A 95 9.36 -5.78 21.48
CA GLU A 95 8.70 -6.71 20.56
C GLU A 95 8.09 -7.88 21.34
N LYS A 96 6.92 -8.33 20.89
CA LYS A 96 6.28 -9.55 21.39
C LYS A 96 5.61 -10.27 20.23
N ILE A 97 5.85 -11.58 20.10
CA ILE A 97 5.06 -12.44 19.23
C ILE A 97 3.63 -12.49 19.78
N VAL A 98 2.66 -12.05 18.98
CA VAL A 98 1.23 -12.02 19.36
C VAL A 98 0.43 -13.16 18.73
N ALA A 99 0.87 -13.65 17.57
CA ALA A 99 0.31 -14.81 16.90
C ALA A 99 1.43 -15.53 16.13
N SER A 100 1.33 -16.85 16.02
CA SER A 100 2.31 -17.69 15.34
C SER A 100 1.62 -18.92 14.75
N ALA A 101 2.01 -19.32 13.54
CA ALA A 101 1.50 -20.49 12.86
C ALA A 101 2.59 -21.10 11.98
N SER A 102 2.56 -22.42 11.80
CA SER A 102 3.35 -23.07 10.75
C SER A 102 2.78 -22.71 9.38
N ILE A 103 3.66 -22.63 8.37
CA ILE A 103 3.25 -22.35 7.00
C ILE A 103 2.24 -23.39 6.52
N SER A 104 1.11 -22.90 6.00
CA SER A 104 0.03 -23.76 5.50
C SER A 104 0.45 -24.52 4.25
N SER A 105 0.05 -25.79 4.15
CA SER A 105 0.20 -26.57 2.92
C SER A 105 -0.64 -26.04 1.76
N SER A 106 -1.64 -25.19 2.02
CA SER A 106 -2.45 -24.52 1.00
C SER A 106 -1.78 -23.28 0.39
N GLY A 107 -0.58 -22.91 0.83
CA GLY A 107 0.17 -21.74 0.37
C GLY A 107 -0.13 -20.45 1.14
N ASP A 108 -1.39 -20.20 1.51
CA ASP A 108 -1.75 -19.03 2.30
C ASP A 108 -1.91 -19.35 3.78
N THR A 109 -1.13 -18.65 4.61
CA THR A 109 -1.15 -18.76 6.07
C THR A 109 -1.82 -17.53 6.66
N LEU A 110 -3.02 -17.72 7.22
CA LEU A 110 -3.83 -16.66 7.83
C LEU A 110 -3.63 -16.65 9.35
N LEU A 111 -3.31 -15.48 9.91
CA LEU A 111 -3.25 -15.24 11.34
C LEU A 111 -4.13 -14.05 11.72
N GLU A 112 -4.90 -14.19 12.80
CA GLU A 112 -5.61 -13.07 13.41
C GLU A 112 -4.72 -12.40 14.48
N VAL A 113 -4.78 -11.07 14.55
CA VAL A 113 -4.21 -10.33 15.69
C VAL A 113 -5.18 -10.42 16.87
N PRO A 114 -4.84 -11.16 17.94
CA PRO A 114 -5.75 -11.34 19.06
C PRO A 114 -6.00 -10.00 19.76
N ASN A 115 -7.27 -9.72 20.06
CA ASN A 115 -7.71 -8.51 20.75
C ASN A 115 -7.13 -7.23 20.11
N PHE A 116 -7.22 -7.07 18.78
CA PHE A 116 -6.66 -5.93 18.06
C PHE A 116 -7.03 -4.55 18.66
N GLY A 117 -8.22 -4.44 19.27
CA GLY A 117 -8.69 -3.25 19.99
C GLY A 117 -7.82 -2.85 21.20
N ASP A 118 -7.05 -3.78 21.76
CA ASP A 118 -6.11 -3.50 22.84
C ASP A 118 -5.03 -2.52 22.36
N ARG A 119 -4.96 -1.36 23.00
CA ARG A 119 -4.04 -0.27 22.63
C ARG A 119 -2.58 -0.51 23.06
N LYS A 120 -2.23 -1.78 23.30
CA LYS A 120 -0.93 -2.18 23.81
C LYS A 120 0.20 -1.98 22.80
N PHE A 121 -0.01 -2.40 21.56
CA PHE A 121 1.01 -2.35 20.50
C PHE A 121 0.75 -1.18 19.56
N GLY A 122 1.74 -0.32 19.32
CA GLY A 122 1.63 0.82 18.41
C GLY A 122 1.65 0.42 16.94
N SER A 123 2.31 -0.70 16.63
CA SER A 123 2.42 -1.28 15.30
C SER A 123 2.53 -2.81 15.37
N TYR A 124 2.25 -3.44 14.23
CA TYR A 124 2.51 -4.86 13.99
C TYR A 124 3.34 -5.02 12.72
N PHE A 125 4.14 -6.07 12.66
CA PHE A 125 4.77 -6.53 11.42
C PHE A 125 4.74 -8.06 11.38
N VAL A 126 5.04 -8.62 10.22
CA VAL A 126 5.13 -10.08 10.04
C VAL A 126 6.58 -10.50 9.84
N ARG A 127 6.91 -11.64 10.42
CA ARG A 127 8.17 -12.35 10.27
C ARG A 127 7.90 -13.74 9.71
N VAL A 128 8.75 -14.19 8.79
CA VAL A 128 8.69 -15.55 8.24
C VAL A 128 10.07 -16.18 8.35
N SER A 129 10.15 -17.34 8.97
CA SER A 129 11.42 -18.04 9.22
C SER A 129 11.38 -19.45 8.62
N ALA A 130 12.47 -19.87 7.98
CA ALA A 130 12.67 -21.22 7.45
C ALA A 130 13.19 -22.16 8.55
N GLU A 131 12.52 -23.27 8.80
CA GLU A 131 12.82 -24.15 9.95
C GLU A 131 13.48 -25.47 9.51
N ALA A 132 12.71 -26.36 8.88
CA ALA A 132 13.20 -27.70 8.51
C ALA A 132 13.71 -27.77 7.06
N SER A 133 13.21 -26.90 6.19
CA SER A 133 13.58 -26.80 4.77
C SER A 133 13.57 -25.34 4.34
N ASP A 134 13.97 -25.12 3.10
CA ASP A 134 13.81 -23.81 2.46
C ASP A 134 12.33 -23.41 2.43
N VAL A 135 12.11 -22.10 2.50
CA VAL A 135 10.80 -21.45 2.42
C VAL A 135 10.80 -20.47 1.27
N VAL A 136 9.74 -20.52 0.47
CA VAL A 136 9.48 -19.55 -0.59
C VAL A 136 8.39 -18.61 -0.10
N VAL A 137 8.67 -17.31 -0.05
CA VAL A 137 7.73 -16.25 0.31
C VAL A 137 7.40 -15.43 -0.93
N ASN A 138 6.11 -15.21 -1.20
CA ASN A 138 5.62 -14.39 -2.32
C ASN A 138 5.04 -13.04 -1.85
N GLY A 139 5.14 -12.75 -0.56
CA GLY A 139 4.57 -11.57 0.09
C GLY A 139 3.31 -11.92 0.89
N GLY A 140 2.49 -10.90 1.15
CA GLY A 140 1.27 -11.05 1.91
C GLY A 140 0.48 -9.77 2.01
N HIS A 141 -0.48 -9.72 2.91
CA HIS A 141 -1.25 -8.51 3.17
C HIS A 141 -1.90 -8.51 4.57
N TRP A 142 -2.25 -7.31 5.00
CA TRP A 142 -3.14 -7.05 6.12
C TRP A 142 -4.57 -6.85 5.63
N SER A 143 -5.54 -7.46 6.29
CA SER A 143 -6.96 -7.33 5.98
C SER A 143 -7.84 -7.20 7.22
N THR A 144 -9.09 -6.82 7.00
CA THR A 144 -10.15 -6.78 8.01
C THR A 144 -11.44 -7.37 7.45
N THR A 145 -12.32 -7.84 8.34
CA THR A 145 -13.72 -8.15 8.00
C THR A 145 -14.68 -7.06 8.45
N THR A 146 -14.17 -5.96 9.03
CA THR A 146 -14.98 -4.77 9.31
C THR A 146 -15.48 -4.17 7.99
N GLU A 147 -16.80 -4.08 7.86
CA GLU A 147 -17.46 -3.53 6.67
C GLU A 147 -17.05 -2.09 6.38
N VAL A 148 -17.04 -1.75 5.09
CA VAL A 148 -16.67 -0.41 4.63
C VAL A 148 -17.75 0.59 5.07
N ALA A 149 -17.35 1.62 5.82
CA ALA A 149 -18.29 2.58 6.41
C ALA A 149 -18.92 3.53 5.38
N ARG A 150 -18.27 3.78 4.25
CA ARG A 150 -18.68 4.77 3.24
C ARG A 150 -18.28 4.32 1.84
N GLU A 151 -19.05 4.73 0.83
CA GLU A 151 -18.65 4.57 -0.57
C GLU A 151 -17.33 5.33 -0.84
N ILE A 152 -16.42 4.69 -1.59
CA ILE A 152 -15.13 5.26 -1.98
C ILE A 152 -15.10 5.44 -3.49
N ARG A 153 -14.97 6.71 -3.91
CA ARG A 153 -14.79 7.19 -5.28
C ARG A 153 -13.73 8.28 -5.24
N LEU A 154 -12.50 7.90 -5.59
CA LEU A 154 -11.29 8.68 -5.43
C LEU A 154 -10.92 9.39 -6.73
N SER A 155 -10.77 10.71 -6.68
CA SER A 155 -10.24 11.47 -7.81
C SER A 155 -8.86 12.04 -7.48
N LEU A 156 -7.86 11.66 -8.27
CA LEU A 156 -6.50 12.17 -8.19
C LEU A 156 -6.44 13.48 -8.96
N SER A 157 -6.16 14.59 -8.27
CA SER A 157 -5.99 15.91 -8.89
C SER A 157 -4.52 16.24 -8.99
N ILE A 158 -3.99 16.26 -10.21
CA ILE A 158 -2.58 16.57 -10.51
C ILE A 158 -2.53 17.93 -11.20
N THR A 159 -1.74 18.85 -10.68
CA THR A 159 -1.45 20.13 -11.34
C THR A 159 -0.09 20.03 -12.02
N THR A 160 0.00 20.42 -13.30
CA THR A 160 1.27 20.39 -14.04
C THR A 160 1.53 21.67 -14.84
N PHE A 161 2.80 22.00 -15.03
CA PHE A 161 3.27 23.11 -15.86
C PHE A 161 4.60 22.73 -16.53
N ASN A 162 4.59 22.47 -17.85
CA ASN A 162 5.79 22.11 -18.63
C ASN A 162 6.59 20.91 -18.09
N ARG A 163 5.90 19.88 -17.57
CA ARG A 163 6.51 18.65 -17.00
C ARG A 163 5.91 17.37 -17.59
N GLN A 164 5.69 17.38 -18.91
CA GLN A 164 5.04 16.28 -19.63
C GLN A 164 5.78 14.95 -19.47
N GLU A 165 7.11 14.99 -19.37
CA GLU A 165 7.95 13.80 -19.17
C GLU A 165 7.75 13.14 -17.80
N TYR A 166 7.25 13.87 -16.81
CA TYR A 166 6.99 13.36 -15.46
C TYR A 166 5.51 12.96 -15.28
N VAL A 167 4.59 13.85 -15.66
CA VAL A 167 3.17 13.62 -15.44
C VAL A 167 2.62 12.47 -16.30
N LYS A 168 3.14 12.27 -17.53
CA LYS A 168 2.65 11.20 -18.41
C LYS A 168 2.93 9.81 -17.84
N PRO A 169 4.17 9.46 -17.41
CA PRO A 169 4.42 8.21 -16.70
C PRO A 169 3.59 8.05 -15.43
N THR A 170 3.45 9.10 -14.62
CA THR A 170 2.66 9.06 -13.37
C THR A 170 1.20 8.71 -13.67
N VAL A 171 0.58 9.40 -14.62
CA VAL A 171 -0.81 9.14 -15.04
C VAL A 171 -0.95 7.74 -15.65
N ALA A 172 -0.03 7.32 -16.51
CA ALA A 172 -0.05 5.97 -17.08
C ALA A 172 0.00 4.89 -15.99
N LYS A 173 0.85 5.08 -14.97
CA LYS A 173 0.94 4.18 -13.81
C LYS A 173 -0.36 4.15 -13.02
N VAL A 174 -0.96 5.30 -12.74
CA VAL A 174 -2.26 5.39 -12.03
C VAL A 174 -3.38 4.69 -12.82
N LEU A 175 -3.47 4.93 -14.14
CA LEU A 175 -4.47 4.27 -15.00
C LEU A 175 -4.23 2.75 -15.09
N HIS A 176 -2.98 2.31 -15.06
CA HIS A 176 -2.66 0.89 -14.96
C HIS A 176 -3.15 0.29 -13.63
N LEU A 177 -2.90 0.96 -12.50
CA LEU A 177 -3.34 0.52 -11.18
C LEU A 177 -4.86 0.48 -11.05
N GLU A 178 -5.57 1.47 -11.60
CA GLU A 178 -7.03 1.46 -11.68
C GLU A 178 -7.54 0.20 -12.38
N LYS A 179 -6.87 -0.22 -13.46
CA LYS A 179 -7.23 -1.43 -14.19
C LYS A 179 -6.83 -2.72 -13.47
N THR A 180 -5.67 -2.78 -12.82
CA THR A 180 -5.11 -4.04 -12.31
C THR A 180 -5.37 -4.32 -10.84
N VAL A 181 -5.65 -3.30 -10.03
CA VAL A 181 -5.91 -3.45 -8.59
C VAL A 181 -7.41 -3.45 -8.32
N GLU A 182 -7.94 -4.58 -7.88
CA GLU A 182 -9.39 -4.78 -7.66
C GLU A 182 -10.00 -3.73 -6.71
N THR A 183 -9.28 -3.33 -5.66
CA THR A 183 -9.73 -2.30 -4.71
C THR A 183 -9.90 -0.92 -5.36
N LEU A 184 -9.16 -0.62 -6.44
CA LEU A 184 -9.17 0.68 -7.13
C LEU A 184 -10.08 0.68 -8.38
N ARG A 185 -10.32 -0.50 -8.97
CA ARG A 185 -11.06 -0.66 -10.21
C ARG A 185 -12.47 -0.08 -10.14
N GLY A 186 -12.79 0.80 -11.09
CA GLY A 186 -14.06 1.51 -11.18
C GLY A 186 -14.27 2.57 -10.08
N LYS A 187 -13.31 2.73 -9.16
CA LYS A 187 -13.39 3.62 -8.00
C LYS A 187 -12.37 4.75 -8.04
N MET A 188 -11.54 4.82 -9.07
CA MET A 188 -10.50 5.83 -9.22
C MET A 188 -10.60 6.59 -10.56
N ARG A 189 -10.37 7.90 -10.54
CA ARG A 189 -10.24 8.76 -11.73
C ARG A 189 -9.07 9.71 -11.57
N VAL A 190 -8.58 10.23 -12.69
CA VAL A 190 -7.48 11.20 -12.76
C VAL A 190 -7.97 12.49 -13.38
N LEU A 191 -7.69 13.61 -12.74
CA LEU A 191 -7.82 14.94 -13.29
C LEU A 191 -6.44 15.58 -13.40
N VAL A 192 -6.07 15.97 -14.60
CA VAL A 192 -4.86 16.76 -14.84
C VAL A 192 -5.25 18.21 -15.12
N VAL A 193 -4.84 19.11 -14.23
CA VAL A 193 -4.94 20.55 -14.42
C VAL A 193 -3.66 21.02 -15.10
N ASP A 194 -3.77 21.33 -16.38
CA ASP A 194 -2.66 21.78 -17.23
C ASP A 194 -2.57 23.31 -17.22
N ASN A 195 -1.63 23.83 -16.43
CA ASN A 195 -1.36 25.26 -16.32
C ASN A 195 -0.57 25.82 -17.53
N ALA A 196 0.01 24.96 -18.36
CA ALA A 196 0.80 25.35 -19.53
C ALA A 196 0.02 25.26 -20.85
N ARG A 197 -1.12 24.58 -20.82
CA ARG A 197 -2.07 24.42 -21.93
C ARG A 197 -1.48 23.72 -23.15
N ASN A 198 -0.64 22.73 -22.91
CA ASN A 198 0.16 22.07 -23.93
C ASN A 198 0.26 20.56 -23.73
N ILE A 199 -0.49 19.96 -22.80
CA ILE A 199 -0.50 18.51 -22.61
C ILE A 199 -1.62 17.82 -23.37
N LYS A 200 -1.26 16.68 -23.97
CA LYS A 200 -2.20 15.71 -24.52
C LYS A 200 -1.80 14.32 -24.05
N PHE A 201 -2.79 13.53 -23.67
CA PHE A 201 -2.64 12.12 -23.35
C PHE A 201 -3.17 11.29 -24.51
N ASP A 202 -2.42 10.25 -24.86
CA ASP A 202 -2.83 9.24 -25.82
C ASP A 202 -3.31 8.04 -25.00
N THR A 203 -4.62 7.95 -24.79
CA THR A 203 -5.24 6.93 -23.95
C THR A 203 -6.45 6.34 -24.66
N GLU A 204 -6.74 5.08 -24.36
CA GLU A 204 -7.94 4.40 -24.87
C GLU A 204 -9.22 5.22 -24.62
N PRO A 205 -10.20 5.18 -25.55
CA PRO A 205 -11.50 5.78 -25.34
C PRO A 205 -12.14 5.32 -24.02
N GLY A 206 -12.63 6.28 -23.23
CA GLY A 206 -13.26 5.99 -21.94
C GLY A 206 -12.28 5.72 -20.78
N ALA A 207 -10.96 5.90 -20.98
CA ALA A 207 -10.02 5.92 -19.87
C ALA A 207 -10.48 6.94 -18.79
N PRO A 208 -10.35 6.63 -17.49
CA PRO A 208 -10.82 7.47 -16.40
C PRO A 208 -9.88 8.68 -16.15
N ILE A 209 -9.65 9.49 -17.19
CA ILE A 209 -8.79 10.67 -17.19
C ILE A 209 -9.51 11.86 -17.81
N THR A 210 -9.42 13.01 -17.14
CA THR A 210 -9.88 14.30 -17.65
C THR A 210 -8.72 15.30 -17.63
N VAL A 211 -8.60 16.14 -18.65
CA VAL A 211 -7.64 17.25 -18.68
C VAL A 211 -8.39 18.58 -18.66
N VAL A 212 -8.05 19.44 -17.70
CA VAL A 212 -8.58 20.79 -17.60
C VAL A 212 -7.46 21.79 -17.88
N GLN A 213 -7.68 22.60 -18.91
CA GLN A 213 -6.79 23.69 -19.27
C GLN A 213 -6.97 24.85 -18.29
N ASN A 214 -5.86 25.41 -17.79
CA ASN A 214 -5.85 26.47 -16.79
C ASN A 214 -4.80 27.53 -17.18
N PRO A 215 -5.01 28.85 -16.96
CA PRO A 215 -3.90 29.80 -16.97
C PRO A 215 -2.88 29.43 -15.87
N ASN A 216 -1.63 29.84 -16.01
CA ASN A 216 -0.64 29.62 -14.98
C ASN A 216 -0.94 30.48 -13.73
N LEU A 217 -1.57 29.87 -12.74
CA LEU A 217 -1.89 30.45 -11.43
C LEU A 217 -1.10 29.78 -10.30
N GLY A 218 0.04 29.17 -10.63
CA GLY A 218 0.84 28.36 -9.71
C GLY A 218 0.14 27.08 -9.23
N GLY A 219 0.79 26.37 -8.31
CA GLY A 219 0.28 25.11 -7.74
C GLY A 219 -1.05 25.30 -7.00
N ALA A 220 -1.16 26.35 -6.17
CA ALA A 220 -2.39 26.66 -5.44
C ALA A 220 -3.58 26.91 -6.37
N GLY A 221 -3.39 27.68 -7.44
CA GLY A 221 -4.43 27.94 -8.44
C GLY A 221 -4.82 26.70 -9.23
N GLY A 222 -3.85 25.83 -9.54
CA GLY A 222 -4.12 24.56 -10.21
C GLY A 222 -4.90 23.58 -9.33
N PHE A 223 -4.48 23.38 -8.08
CA PHE A 223 -5.21 22.50 -7.14
C PHE A 223 -6.61 23.04 -6.83
N ALA A 224 -6.76 24.36 -6.65
CA ALA A 224 -8.07 24.97 -6.47
C ALA A 224 -8.98 24.74 -7.70
N ARG A 225 -8.44 24.91 -8.91
CA ARG A 225 -9.16 24.61 -10.16
C ARG A 225 -9.60 23.15 -10.22
N GLY A 226 -8.73 22.23 -9.82
CA GLY A 226 -9.02 20.80 -9.76
C GLY A 226 -10.15 20.46 -8.80
N ILE A 227 -10.08 20.98 -7.56
CA ILE A 227 -11.12 20.78 -6.54
C ILE A 227 -12.48 21.32 -7.02
N ILE A 228 -12.51 22.53 -7.59
CA ILE A 228 -13.75 23.13 -8.13
C ILE A 228 -14.34 22.24 -9.22
N HIS A 229 -13.51 21.74 -10.14
CA HIS A 229 -13.96 20.87 -11.23
C HIS A 229 -14.58 19.57 -10.69
N LEU A 230 -13.84 18.83 -9.86
CA LEU A 230 -14.29 17.55 -9.30
C LEU A 230 -15.54 17.69 -8.43
N ARG A 231 -15.67 18.79 -7.70
CA ARG A 231 -16.87 19.08 -6.91
C ARG A 231 -18.09 19.31 -7.79
N ASN A 232 -17.94 20.03 -8.91
CA ASN A 232 -19.03 20.29 -9.85
C ASN A 232 -19.45 19.03 -10.62
N GLU A 233 -18.52 18.12 -10.91
CA GLU A 233 -18.85 16.82 -11.52
C GLU A 233 -19.66 15.90 -10.58
N GLY A 234 -19.52 16.05 -9.26
CA GLY A 234 -20.31 15.32 -8.26
C GLY A 234 -20.03 13.82 -8.18
N TRP A 235 -19.03 13.30 -8.91
CA TRP A 235 -18.67 11.88 -8.86
C TRP A 235 -17.75 11.54 -7.68
N SER A 236 -16.91 12.47 -7.23
CA SER A 236 -15.87 12.18 -6.23
C SER A 236 -16.43 12.22 -4.82
N THR A 237 -16.14 11.20 -4.01
CA THR A 237 -16.31 11.27 -2.54
C THR A 237 -15.03 11.73 -1.86
N HIS A 238 -13.88 11.50 -2.49
CA HIS A 238 -12.55 11.86 -1.99
C HIS A 238 -11.73 12.50 -3.12
N ILE A 239 -10.90 13.50 -2.76
CA ILE A 239 -9.95 14.14 -3.68
C ILE A 239 -8.56 13.95 -3.11
N LEU A 240 -7.68 13.32 -3.87
CA LEU A 240 -6.27 13.16 -3.53
C LEU A 240 -5.45 14.14 -4.36
N LEU A 241 -4.82 15.11 -3.71
CA LEU A 241 -3.89 16.03 -4.36
C LEU A 241 -2.55 15.31 -4.55
N MET A 242 -2.03 15.31 -5.78
CA MET A 242 -0.76 14.66 -6.11
C MET A 242 0.09 15.59 -6.97
N ASP A 243 1.40 15.58 -6.72
CA ASP A 243 2.38 16.25 -7.56
C ASP A 243 2.63 15.45 -8.85
N ASP A 244 3.17 16.12 -9.87
CA ASP A 244 3.37 15.54 -11.19
C ASP A 244 4.71 14.79 -11.36
N ASP A 245 5.67 15.00 -10.45
CA ASP A 245 7.05 14.49 -10.51
C ASP A 245 7.41 13.49 -9.40
N ILE A 246 6.44 12.68 -8.98
CA ILE A 246 6.63 11.66 -7.95
C ILE A 246 7.04 10.28 -8.50
N THR A 247 7.68 9.47 -7.65
CA THR A 247 7.69 8.01 -7.80
C THR A 247 6.59 7.42 -6.94
N LEU A 248 5.53 6.92 -7.58
CA LEU A 248 4.37 6.37 -6.88
C LEU A 248 4.60 4.92 -6.41
N GLU A 249 4.52 4.67 -5.10
CA GLU A 249 4.38 3.31 -4.57
C GLU A 249 2.91 2.87 -4.70
N PRO A 250 2.57 1.82 -5.47
CA PRO A 250 1.18 1.40 -5.70
C PRO A 250 0.33 1.22 -4.44
N ASP A 251 0.90 0.61 -3.39
CA ASP A 251 0.16 0.33 -2.15
C ASP A 251 -0.21 1.61 -1.39
N ALA A 252 0.46 2.73 -1.65
CA ALA A 252 0.13 4.02 -1.04
C ALA A 252 -1.28 4.51 -1.44
N LEU A 253 -1.74 4.21 -2.67
CA LEU A 253 -3.11 4.54 -3.09
C LEU A 253 -4.15 3.65 -2.42
N VAL A 254 -3.83 2.37 -2.20
CA VAL A 254 -4.76 1.42 -1.55
C VAL A 254 -4.92 1.74 -0.07
N ARG A 255 -3.85 2.20 0.59
CA ARG A 255 -3.86 2.61 2.01
C ARG A 255 -4.57 3.95 2.26
N THR A 256 -4.72 4.79 1.24
CA THR A 256 -5.28 6.14 1.33
C THR A 256 -6.79 6.09 1.22
#